data_AF-A0A517VIC9-F1
#
_entry.id   AF-A0A517VIC9-F1
#
_cell.length_a   1.000
_cell.length_b   1.000
_cell.length_c   1.000
_cell.angle_alpha   90.00
_cell.angle_beta   90.00
_cell.angle_gamma   90.00
#
_symmetry.space_group_name_H-M   'P 1'
#
loop_
_entity.id
_entity.type
_entity.pdbx_description
1 polymer ?
#
loop_
_entity_poly.entity_id
_entity_poly.type
_entity_poly.pdbx_seq_one_letter_code
_entity_poly.pdbx_strand_id
1 'polypeptide(L)'
;MTDAPESDPQQPDPQAVKTAVSPWKLTSWVCCIVIIGSVLSCVIIAAMQSEGLKEVKVTALDAAAEPRDHDIPLIKQKEALPDYELLIITQELIGYKLGAKPDTSATEGLVWRLKKPINIDDIVGIRLQDQDKLISDALVEVPFSRDPVTAGNYRFEFQTVHSTQLGVESFFRTPIGISIVCAFVIAILLMLFAYFIV
;
A
#
# COMPACT_ATOMS: atom_id res chain seq x y z
N MET A 1 20.10 94.06 21.73
CA MET A 1 20.08 93.50 20.36
C MET A 1 20.53 92.07 20.50
N THR A 2 19.61 91.17 20.13
CA THR A 2 19.56 89.76 20.49
C THR A 2 20.15 88.95 19.34
N ASP A 3 21.30 88.30 19.55
CA ASP A 3 21.84 87.32 18.62
C ASP A 3 21.19 85.96 18.91
N ALA A 4 20.35 85.52 17.98
CA ALA A 4 19.78 84.18 17.97
C ALA A 4 20.77 83.21 17.29
N PRO A 5 20.97 82.00 17.83
CA PRO A 5 21.81 81.00 17.19
C PRO A 5 21.08 80.38 15.97
N GLU A 6 21.78 80.37 14.85
CA GLU A 6 21.41 79.74 13.59
C GLU A 6 21.35 78.22 13.79
N SER A 7 20.15 77.66 13.66
CA SER A 7 19.87 76.23 13.81
C SER A 7 20.39 75.45 12.59
N ASP A 8 21.28 74.50 12.83
CA ASP A 8 21.68 73.44 11.89
C ASP A 8 20.46 72.76 11.25
N PRO A 9 20.39 72.62 9.91
CA PRO A 9 19.41 71.74 9.30
C PRO A 9 19.82 70.29 9.57
N GLN A 10 19.02 69.61 10.42
CA GLN A 10 19.04 68.16 10.58
C GLN A 10 18.99 67.48 9.22
N GLN A 11 20.11 66.85 8.84
CA GLN A 11 20.16 65.93 7.72
C GLN A 11 19.29 64.70 8.09
N PRO A 12 18.30 64.33 7.26
CA PRO A 12 17.35 63.29 7.62
C PRO A 12 18.06 61.93 7.75
N ASP A 13 17.69 61.21 8.80
CA ASP A 13 18.05 59.81 9.05
C ASP A 13 17.97 59.01 7.75
N PRO A 14 18.99 58.19 7.40
CA PRO A 14 18.92 57.30 6.27
C PRO A 14 17.78 56.33 6.55
N GLN A 15 16.65 56.57 5.88
CA GLN A 15 15.43 55.80 6.00
C GLN A 15 15.78 54.33 6.14
N ALA A 16 15.44 53.76 7.30
CA ALA A 16 15.34 52.32 7.46
C ALA A 16 14.38 51.83 6.38
N VAL A 17 14.93 51.41 5.24
CA VAL A 17 14.20 50.78 4.14
C VAL A 17 13.66 49.48 4.74
N LYS A 18 12.47 49.55 5.33
CA LYS A 18 11.67 48.38 5.66
C LYS A 18 11.43 47.73 4.30
N THR A 19 12.19 46.69 4.02
CA THR A 19 12.03 45.81 2.86
C THR A 19 10.69 45.13 2.99
N ALA A 20 9.63 45.85 2.61
CA ALA A 20 8.28 45.31 2.53
C ALA A 20 8.33 44.17 1.52
N VAL A 21 8.24 42.94 2.03
CA VAL A 21 8.23 41.75 1.19
C VAL A 21 7.01 41.86 0.30
N SER A 22 7.22 41.92 -1.02
CA SER A 22 6.12 42.01 -1.98
C SER A 22 5.14 40.86 -1.74
N PRO A 23 3.81 41.12 -1.66
CA PRO A 23 2.80 40.09 -1.49
C PRO A 23 2.96 38.94 -2.51
N TRP A 24 3.42 39.25 -3.72
CA TRP A 24 3.71 38.26 -4.75
C TRP A 24 4.83 37.28 -4.38
N LYS A 25 5.89 37.76 -3.72
CA LYS A 25 6.99 36.91 -3.24
C LYS A 25 6.50 35.98 -2.13
N LEU A 26 5.66 36.49 -1.22
CA LEU A 26 5.08 35.68 -0.15
C LEU A 26 4.17 34.58 -0.73
N THR A 27 3.26 34.94 -1.63
CA THR A 27 2.38 33.96 -2.30
C THR A 27 3.17 32.93 -3.07
N SER A 28 4.20 33.34 -3.82
CA SER A 28 5.07 32.42 -4.55
C SER A 28 5.79 31.44 -3.62
N TRP A 29 6.31 31.90 -2.49
CA TRP A 29 6.96 31.04 -1.50
C TRP A 29 5.98 30.04 -0.89
N VAL A 30 4.78 30.49 -0.52
CA VAL A 30 3.72 29.61 0.01
C VAL A 30 3.36 28.55 -1.02
N CYS A 31 3.14 28.93 -2.28
CA CYS A 31 2.87 27.97 -3.35
C CYS A 31 4.01 26.96 -3.53
N CYS A 32 5.27 27.41 -3.53
CA CYS A 32 6.42 26.51 -3.62
C CYS A 32 6.48 25.52 -2.45
N ILE A 33 6.26 25.99 -1.22
CA ILE A 33 6.26 25.12 -0.02
C ILE A 33 5.12 24.10 -0.10
N VAL A 34 3.91 24.51 -0.52
CA VAL A 34 2.78 23.60 -0.67
C VAL A 34 3.05 22.53 -1.73
N ILE A 35 3.62 22.90 -2.87
CA ILE A 35 3.97 21.94 -3.94
C ILE A 35 5.03 20.96 -3.43
N ILE A 36 6.13 21.46 -2.86
CA ILE A 36 7.23 20.62 -2.37
C ILE A 36 6.73 19.69 -1.26
N GLY A 37 5.98 20.22 -0.29
CA GLY A 37 5.42 19.44 0.81
C GLY A 37 4.46 18.36 0.32
N SER A 38 3.64 18.67 -0.69
CA SER A 38 2.74 17.70 -1.31
C SER A 38 3.52 16.58 -1.99
N VAL A 39 4.50 16.91 -2.84
CA VAL A 39 5.34 15.92 -3.53
C VAL A 39 6.11 15.05 -2.55
N LEU A 40 6.73 15.64 -1.52
CA LEU A 40 7.44 14.88 -0.49
C LEU A 40 6.52 13.94 0.27
N SER A 41 5.31 14.40 0.62
CA SER A 41 4.30 13.55 1.27
C SER A 41 3.91 12.38 0.38
N CYS A 42 3.73 12.61 -0.94
CA CYS A 42 3.46 11.54 -1.90
C CYS A 42 4.58 10.49 -1.91
N VAL A 43 5.84 10.93 -1.99
CA VAL A 43 7.00 10.02 -2.03
C VAL A 43 7.12 9.22 -0.74
N ILE A 44 6.91 9.86 0.42
CA ILE A 44 6.97 9.17 1.72
C ILE A 44 5.87 8.11 1.82
N ILE A 45 4.61 8.46 1.50
CA ILE A 45 3.50 7.51 1.56
C ILE A 45 3.71 6.36 0.56
N ALA A 46 4.12 6.66 -0.68
CA ALA A 46 4.40 5.64 -1.67
C ALA A 46 5.56 4.72 -1.26
N ALA A 47 6.59 5.25 -0.60
CA ALA A 47 7.69 4.45 -0.07
C ALA A 47 7.21 3.52 1.06
N MET A 48 6.36 4.03 1.96
CA MET A 48 5.78 3.23 3.04
C MET A 48 4.89 2.09 2.52
N GLN A 49 4.12 2.35 1.46
CA GLN A 49 3.21 1.36 0.85
C GLN A 49 3.86 0.54 -0.27
N SER A 50 5.19 0.55 -0.38
CA SER A 50 5.91 -0.15 -1.43
C SER A 50 6.12 -1.64 -1.15
N GLU A 51 5.81 -2.11 0.06
CA GLU A 51 5.98 -3.51 0.44
C GLU A 51 4.80 -4.35 -0.03
N GLY A 52 5.09 -5.42 -0.78
CA GLY A 52 4.08 -6.34 -1.28
C GLY A 52 4.41 -7.79 -0.99
N LEU A 53 3.39 -8.61 -0.75
CA LEU A 53 3.49 -10.06 -0.64
C LEU A 53 3.84 -10.67 -2.00
N LYS A 54 4.93 -11.43 -2.07
CA LYS A 54 5.44 -12.08 -3.28
C LYS A 54 5.25 -13.59 -3.27
N GLU A 55 5.44 -14.20 -2.11
CA GLU A 55 5.39 -15.66 -1.96
C GLU A 55 4.79 -16.02 -0.61
N VAL A 56 3.97 -17.07 -0.61
CA VAL A 56 3.48 -17.72 0.61
C VAL A 56 3.94 -19.16 0.59
N LYS A 57 4.57 -19.58 1.67
CA LYS A 57 4.92 -20.97 1.91
C LYS A 57 4.05 -21.50 3.05
N VAL A 58 3.44 -22.67 2.86
CA VAL A 58 2.64 -23.35 3.87
C VAL A 58 3.25 -24.71 4.16
N THR A 59 3.57 -24.95 5.42
CA THR A 59 4.16 -26.22 5.89
C THR A 59 3.23 -26.90 6.89
N ALA A 60 2.88 -28.16 6.64
CA ALA A 60 2.19 -28.99 7.63
C ALA A 60 3.16 -29.36 8.77
N LEU A 61 2.70 -29.21 10.01
CA LEU A 61 3.50 -29.48 11.21
C LEU A 61 3.51 -30.96 11.57
N ASP A 62 2.38 -31.64 11.36
CA ASP A 62 2.22 -33.09 11.55
C ASP A 62 1.65 -33.74 10.29
N ALA A 63 2.41 -34.65 9.69
CA ALA A 63 2.01 -35.41 8.50
C ALA A 63 0.78 -36.32 8.76
N ALA A 64 0.62 -36.80 10.00
CA ALA A 64 -0.47 -37.71 10.35
C ALA A 64 -1.81 -36.99 10.50
N ALA A 65 -1.77 -35.68 10.74
CA ALA A 65 -2.96 -34.83 10.90
C ALA A 65 -3.34 -34.07 9.63
N GLU A 66 -2.70 -34.34 8.48
CA GLU A 66 -3.16 -33.82 7.20
C GLU A 66 -4.55 -34.41 6.86
N PRO A 67 -5.50 -33.59 6.37
CA PRO A 67 -6.76 -34.09 5.83
C PRO A 67 -6.45 -35.11 4.75
N ARG A 68 -7.20 -36.19 4.73
CA ARG A 68 -7.09 -37.23 3.71
C ARG A 68 -8.45 -37.39 3.09
N ASP A 69 -8.48 -37.37 1.77
CA ASP A 69 -9.71 -37.47 1.02
C ASP A 69 -10.25 -38.90 1.19
N HIS A 70 -11.35 -39.02 1.95
CA HIS A 70 -12.01 -40.30 2.23
C HIS A 70 -13.42 -40.21 1.66
N ASP A 71 -13.60 -40.53 0.37
CA ASP A 71 -14.95 -40.74 -0.11
C ASP A 71 -14.99 -41.73 -1.27
N ILE A 72 -15.33 -42.98 -0.93
CA ILE A 72 -16.43 -43.80 -1.49
C ILE A 72 -16.46 -45.15 -0.74
N PRO A 73 -17.59 -45.57 -0.14
CA PRO A 73 -17.69 -46.72 0.76
C PRO A 73 -17.49 -48.13 0.13
N LEU A 74 -16.96 -48.26 -1.10
CA LEU A 74 -16.91 -49.54 -1.84
C LEU A 74 -15.61 -49.84 -2.61
N ILE A 75 -14.62 -48.94 -2.61
CA ILE A 75 -13.34 -49.14 -3.31
C ILE A 75 -12.22 -48.81 -2.32
N LYS A 76 -11.22 -49.70 -2.20
CA LYS A 76 -9.98 -49.40 -1.44
C LYS A 76 -9.26 -48.24 -2.13
N GLN A 77 -9.62 -47.02 -1.75
CA GLN A 77 -8.93 -45.82 -2.19
C GLN A 77 -7.59 -45.78 -1.46
N LYS A 78 -6.52 -45.64 -2.24
CA LYS A 78 -5.25 -45.17 -1.70
C LYS A 78 -5.53 -43.81 -1.07
N GLU A 79 -5.00 -43.61 0.13
CA GLU A 79 -4.92 -42.34 0.86
C GLU A 79 -4.53 -41.21 -0.11
N ALA A 80 -5.52 -40.53 -0.70
CA ALA A 80 -5.27 -39.42 -1.59
C ALA A 80 -4.98 -38.18 -0.74
N LEU A 81 -3.97 -37.43 -1.16
CA LEU A 81 -3.55 -36.21 -0.49
C LEU A 81 -4.50 -35.07 -0.91
N PRO A 82 -4.72 -34.07 -0.06
CA PRO A 82 -5.65 -33.00 -0.34
C PRO A 82 -5.13 -32.09 -1.47
N ASP A 83 -6.07 -31.45 -2.17
CA ASP A 83 -5.79 -30.53 -3.27
C ASP A 83 -5.71 -29.10 -2.72
N TYR A 84 -4.57 -28.77 -2.08
CA TYR A 84 -4.40 -27.49 -1.41
C TYR A 84 -4.49 -26.29 -2.37
N GLU A 85 -5.37 -25.34 -2.07
CA GLU A 85 -5.47 -24.04 -2.74
C GLU A 85 -5.27 -22.91 -1.71
N LEU A 86 -4.55 -21.86 -2.13
CA LEU A 86 -4.38 -20.65 -1.32
C LEU A 86 -5.21 -19.50 -1.88
N LEU A 87 -6.00 -18.87 -1.00
CA LEU A 87 -6.81 -17.70 -1.28
C LEU A 87 -6.31 -16.52 -0.45
N ILE A 88 -5.96 -15.41 -1.10
CA ILE A 88 -5.63 -14.16 -0.43
C ILE A 88 -6.86 -13.26 -0.45
N ILE A 89 -7.39 -12.93 0.71
CA ILE A 89 -8.56 -12.07 0.90
C ILE A 89 -8.07 -10.64 1.10
N THR A 90 -8.52 -9.72 0.25
CA THR A 90 -8.17 -8.29 0.37
C THR A 90 -9.30 -7.46 0.96
N GLN A 91 -9.02 -6.19 1.27
CA GLN A 91 -10.01 -5.22 1.79
C GLN A 91 -11.22 -5.04 0.86
N GLU A 92 -11.03 -5.22 -0.46
CA GLU A 92 -12.11 -5.19 -1.45
C GLU A 92 -13.00 -6.45 -1.42
N LEU A 93 -12.74 -7.40 -0.49
CA LEU A 93 -13.38 -8.72 -0.38
C LEU A 93 -13.20 -9.60 -1.63
N ILE A 94 -12.25 -9.23 -2.50
CA ILE A 94 -11.89 -10.02 -3.68
C ILE A 94 -10.81 -11.03 -3.26
N GLY A 95 -11.14 -12.31 -3.39
CA GLY A 95 -10.20 -13.40 -3.13
C GLY A 95 -9.29 -13.67 -4.34
N TYR A 96 -7.99 -13.48 -4.20
CA TYR A 96 -7.00 -13.88 -5.20
C TYR A 96 -6.64 -15.36 -5.01
N LYS A 97 -7.06 -16.19 -5.96
CA LYS A 97 -6.70 -17.61 -6.02
C LYS A 97 -5.31 -17.79 -6.60
N LEU A 98 -4.41 -18.43 -5.87
CA LEU A 98 -3.03 -18.67 -6.32
C LEU A 98 -2.85 -20.00 -7.07
N GLY A 99 -3.93 -20.74 -7.28
CA GLY A 99 -3.95 -22.05 -7.92
C GLY A 99 -3.74 -23.19 -6.91
N ALA A 100 -4.21 -24.38 -7.28
CA ALA A 100 -4.12 -25.57 -6.46
C ALA A 100 -2.80 -26.33 -6.66
N LYS A 101 -2.36 -27.03 -5.61
CA LYS A 101 -1.26 -27.98 -5.60
C LYS A 101 -1.86 -29.37 -5.38
N PRO A 102 -2.21 -30.08 -6.47
CA PRO A 102 -2.97 -31.32 -6.35
C PRO A 102 -2.13 -32.45 -5.78
N ASP A 103 -2.75 -33.34 -5.01
CA ASP A 103 -2.15 -34.57 -4.46
C ASP A 103 -0.76 -34.36 -3.82
N THR A 104 -0.50 -33.20 -3.20
CA THR A 104 0.83 -32.86 -2.68
C THR A 104 0.79 -32.62 -1.18
N SER A 105 1.62 -33.33 -0.42
CA SER A 105 1.76 -33.12 1.03
C SER A 105 2.42 -31.77 1.32
N ALA A 106 1.97 -31.10 2.38
CA ALA A 106 2.56 -29.84 2.81
C ALA A 106 3.71 -30.01 3.80
N THR A 107 4.14 -31.24 4.11
CA THR A 107 5.22 -31.54 5.05
C THR A 107 6.57 -30.92 4.67
N GLU A 108 6.93 -30.89 3.39
CA GLU A 108 8.15 -30.22 2.89
C GLU A 108 7.96 -28.71 2.66
N GLY A 109 6.72 -28.24 2.75
CA GLY A 109 6.33 -26.86 2.50
C GLY A 109 5.92 -26.62 1.05
N LEU A 110 4.64 -26.28 0.85
CA LEU A 110 4.09 -25.86 -0.43
C LEU A 110 4.31 -24.38 -0.63
N VAL A 111 4.76 -24.01 -1.83
CA VAL A 111 5.10 -22.63 -2.17
C VAL A 111 4.19 -22.11 -3.27
N TRP A 112 3.52 -20.99 -2.99
CA TRP A 112 2.74 -20.22 -3.96
C TRP A 112 3.42 -18.88 -4.24
N ARG A 113 3.81 -18.69 -5.50
CA ARG A 113 4.41 -17.45 -5.98
C ARG A 113 3.36 -16.61 -6.69
N LEU A 114 3.21 -15.38 -6.24
CA LEU A 114 2.33 -14.42 -6.88
C LEU A 114 2.97 -13.91 -8.18
N LYS A 115 2.18 -13.86 -9.26
CA LYS A 115 2.63 -13.27 -10.53
C LYS A 115 2.86 -11.76 -10.42
N LYS A 116 2.02 -11.08 -9.64
CA LYS A 116 2.14 -9.67 -9.27
C LYS A 116 2.07 -9.57 -7.75
N PRO A 117 3.02 -8.87 -7.09
CA PRO A 117 2.93 -8.65 -5.66
C PRO A 117 1.63 -7.95 -5.28
N ILE A 118 1.07 -8.30 -4.12
CA ILE A 118 -0.13 -7.67 -3.54
C ILE A 118 0.30 -6.79 -2.38
N ASN A 119 -0.22 -5.57 -2.25
CA ASN A 119 0.13 -4.70 -1.13
C ASN A 119 -0.26 -5.36 0.19
N ILE A 120 0.66 -5.42 1.15
CA ILE A 120 0.43 -5.98 2.47
C ILE A 120 -0.71 -5.28 3.21
N ASP A 121 -0.87 -3.98 3.01
CA ASP A 121 -1.93 -3.19 3.66
C ASP A 121 -3.32 -3.58 3.13
N ASP A 122 -3.39 -4.10 1.90
CA ASP A 122 -4.64 -4.55 1.29
C ASP A 122 -5.04 -5.95 1.76
N ILE A 123 -4.15 -6.72 2.39
CA ILE A 123 -4.39 -8.12 2.78
C ILE A 123 -5.11 -8.16 4.13
N VAL A 124 -6.32 -8.73 4.13
CA VAL A 124 -7.11 -8.97 5.34
C VAL A 124 -6.82 -10.35 5.92
N GLY A 125 -6.71 -11.35 5.05
CA GLY A 125 -6.50 -12.74 5.47
C GLY A 125 -5.94 -13.60 4.34
N ILE A 126 -5.29 -14.69 4.73
CA ILE A 126 -4.74 -15.70 3.84
C ILE A 126 -5.35 -17.02 4.28
N ARG A 127 -6.14 -17.62 3.40
CA ARG A 127 -6.90 -18.83 3.65
C ARG A 127 -6.32 -19.99 2.86
N LEU A 128 -6.04 -21.08 3.56
CA LEU A 128 -5.78 -22.39 2.97
C LEU A 128 -7.10 -23.15 2.90
N GLN A 129 -7.41 -23.68 1.72
CA GLN A 129 -8.60 -24.47 1.50
C GLN A 129 -8.24 -25.76 0.75
N ASP A 130 -9.05 -26.79 0.97
CA ASP A 130 -8.98 -28.02 0.20
C ASP A 130 -9.94 -27.91 -0.98
N GLN A 131 -9.44 -28.19 -2.19
CA GLN A 131 -10.22 -28.12 -3.40
C GLN A 131 -10.82 -29.50 -3.71
N ASP A 132 -11.84 -29.91 -2.95
CA ASP A 132 -12.63 -31.07 -3.35
C ASP A 132 -13.57 -30.71 -4.51
N LYS A 133 -13.82 -31.68 -5.40
CA LYS A 133 -14.60 -31.56 -6.64
C LYS A 133 -16.03 -31.08 -6.43
N LEU A 134 -16.54 -31.15 -5.20
CA LEU A 134 -17.92 -30.82 -4.85
C LEU A 134 -18.05 -29.59 -3.95
N ILE A 135 -17.15 -29.40 -2.97
CA ILE A 135 -17.20 -28.29 -2.01
C ILE A 135 -15.77 -27.88 -1.66
N SER A 136 -15.45 -26.59 -1.79
CA SER A 136 -14.17 -26.06 -1.31
C SER A 136 -14.28 -25.76 0.19
N ASP A 137 -13.58 -26.54 1.00
CA ASP A 137 -13.61 -26.40 2.45
C ASP A 137 -12.41 -25.60 2.96
N ALA A 138 -12.71 -24.55 3.73
CA ALA A 138 -11.69 -23.73 4.36
C ALA A 138 -11.02 -24.52 5.50
N LEU A 139 -9.75 -24.86 5.34
CA LEU A 139 -8.99 -25.57 6.37
C LEU A 139 -8.58 -24.62 7.48
N VAL A 140 -7.99 -23.48 7.11
CA VAL A 140 -7.52 -22.48 8.07
C VAL A 140 -7.37 -21.11 7.40
N GLU A 141 -7.55 -20.04 8.18
CA GLU A 141 -7.32 -18.67 7.76
C GLU A 141 -6.42 -17.95 8.76
N VAL A 142 -5.44 -17.21 8.26
CA VAL A 142 -4.49 -16.46 9.08
C VAL A 142 -4.37 -15.01 8.58
N PRO A 143 -4.17 -14.03 9.48
CA PRO A 143 -3.80 -12.68 9.06
C PRO A 143 -2.38 -12.68 8.48
N PHE A 144 -2.09 -11.70 7.63
CA PHE A 144 -0.71 -11.47 7.20
C PHE A 144 0.17 -11.07 8.40
N SER A 145 1.39 -11.57 8.42
CA SER A 145 2.42 -11.26 9.41
C SER A 145 3.79 -11.28 8.75
N ARG A 146 4.73 -10.49 9.27
CA ARG A 146 6.14 -10.59 8.83
C ARG A 146 6.83 -11.82 9.41
N ASP A 147 6.41 -12.24 10.60
CA ASP A 147 6.89 -13.45 11.25
C ASP A 147 6.03 -14.66 10.84
N PRO A 148 6.60 -15.87 10.82
CA PRO A 148 5.84 -17.08 10.53
C PRO A 148 4.66 -17.27 11.49
N VAL A 149 3.49 -17.60 10.96
CA VAL A 149 2.26 -17.78 11.73
C VAL A 149 1.85 -19.24 11.71
N THR A 150 1.53 -19.80 12.87
CA THR A 150 0.98 -21.16 12.99
C THR A 150 -0.50 -21.10 13.29
N ALA A 151 -1.31 -21.84 12.54
CA ALA A 151 -2.73 -22.00 12.80
C ALA A 151 -3.18 -23.41 12.42
N GLY A 152 -3.89 -24.07 13.34
CA GLY A 152 -4.20 -25.49 13.20
C GLY A 152 -2.92 -26.34 13.08
N ASN A 153 -2.86 -27.18 12.05
CA ASN A 153 -1.71 -28.03 11.73
C ASN A 153 -0.73 -27.39 10.72
N TYR A 154 -0.87 -26.10 10.45
CA TYR A 154 -0.13 -25.44 9.37
C TYR A 154 0.69 -24.26 9.87
N ARG A 155 1.87 -24.08 9.27
CA ARG A 155 2.73 -22.92 9.43
C ARG A 155 2.81 -22.16 8.12
N PHE A 156 2.53 -20.87 8.18
CA PHE A 156 2.58 -19.94 7.07
C PHE A 156 3.84 -19.09 7.19
N GLU A 157 4.61 -19.03 6.11
CA GLU A 157 5.78 -18.18 5.95
C GLU A 157 5.53 -17.25 4.77
N PHE A 158 5.76 -15.96 4.96
CA PHE A 158 5.46 -14.93 3.98
C PHE A 158 6.76 -14.27 3.52
N GLN A 159 6.95 -14.14 2.21
CA GLN A 159 8.04 -13.34 1.67
C GLN A 159 7.50 -12.10 1.00
N THR A 160 7.99 -10.95 1.44
CA THR A 160 7.66 -9.65 0.87
C THR A 160 8.75 -9.17 -0.08
N VAL A 161 8.37 -8.22 -0.94
CA VAL A 161 9.28 -7.52 -1.85
C VAL A 161 8.90 -6.05 -1.89
N HIS A 162 9.91 -5.17 -1.96
CA HIS A 162 9.67 -3.77 -2.24
C HIS A 162 9.48 -3.54 -3.74
N SER A 163 8.38 -2.90 -4.11
CA SER A 163 8.04 -2.50 -5.47
C SER A 163 7.54 -1.05 -5.48
N THR A 164 8.26 -0.20 -6.20
CA THR A 164 7.87 1.22 -6.38
C THR A 164 6.54 1.35 -7.11
N GLN A 165 6.28 0.47 -8.08
CA GLN A 165 5.00 0.45 -8.80
C GLN A 165 3.83 0.18 -7.86
N LEU A 166 4.00 -0.73 -6.90
CA LEU A 166 2.99 -1.06 -5.90
C LEU A 166 2.71 0.14 -4.99
N GLY A 167 3.77 0.80 -4.52
CA GLY A 167 3.67 1.98 -3.66
C GLY A 167 2.97 3.15 -4.34
N VAL A 168 3.26 3.40 -5.61
CA VAL A 168 2.59 4.45 -6.40
C VAL A 168 1.13 4.09 -6.66
N GLU A 169 0.83 2.85 -7.05
CA GLU A 169 -0.55 2.40 -7.28
C GLU A 169 -1.38 2.52 -6.00
N SER A 170 -0.83 2.08 -4.87
CA SER A 170 -1.49 2.17 -3.57
C SER A 170 -1.68 3.60 -3.10
N PHE A 171 -0.68 4.48 -3.30
CA PHE A 171 -0.81 5.90 -2.95
C PHE A 171 -2.03 6.56 -3.62
N PHE A 172 -2.25 6.32 -4.92
CA PHE A 172 -3.38 6.90 -5.64
C PHE A 172 -4.74 6.33 -5.22
N ARG A 173 -4.78 5.19 -4.53
CA ARG A 173 -6.00 4.65 -3.91
C ARG A 173 -6.32 5.33 -2.58
N THR A 174 -5.35 5.96 -1.93
CA THR A 174 -5.59 6.65 -0.66
C THR A 174 -6.44 7.93 -0.83
N PRO A 175 -7.23 8.35 0.18
CA PRO A 175 -7.97 9.61 0.13
C PRO A 175 -7.07 10.84 -0.14
N ILE A 176 -5.84 10.81 0.36
CA ILE A 176 -4.84 11.87 0.15
C ILE A 176 -4.42 11.91 -1.32
N GLY A 177 -4.06 10.75 -1.89
CA GLY A 177 -3.69 10.65 -3.30
C GLY A 177 -4.81 11.11 -4.24
N ILE A 178 -6.05 10.68 -3.97
CA ILE A 178 -7.24 11.11 -4.71
C ILE A 178 -7.42 12.63 -4.62
N SER A 179 -7.29 13.21 -3.42
CA SER A 179 -7.44 14.65 -3.21
C SER A 179 -6.41 15.46 -4.00
N ILE A 180 -5.16 15.01 -4.05
CA ILE A 180 -4.08 15.65 -4.82
C ILE A 180 -4.38 15.58 -6.32
N VAL A 181 -4.80 14.41 -6.83
CA VAL A 181 -5.19 14.27 -8.25
C VAL A 181 -6.35 15.19 -8.59
N CYS A 182 -7.40 15.24 -7.77
CA CYS A 182 -8.53 16.14 -7.96
C CYS A 182 -8.10 17.61 -7.96
N ALA A 183 -7.22 18.02 -7.05
CA ALA A 183 -6.70 19.38 -7.00
C ALA A 183 -5.95 19.75 -8.30
N PHE A 184 -5.12 18.85 -8.84
CA PHE A 184 -4.46 19.07 -10.12
C PHE A 184 -5.44 19.16 -11.29
N VAL A 185 -6.44 18.29 -11.35
CA VAL A 185 -7.48 18.34 -12.39
C VAL A 185 -8.23 19.67 -12.35
N ILE A 186 -8.65 20.12 -11.16
CA ILE A 186 -9.33 21.41 -10.97
C ILE A 186 -8.44 22.57 -11.42
N ALA A 187 -7.15 22.57 -11.03
CA ALA A 187 -6.21 23.62 -11.41
C ALA A 187 -6.04 23.72 -12.94
N ILE A 188 -5.95 22.58 -13.64
CA ILE A 188 -5.86 22.53 -15.10
C ILE A 188 -7.14 23.05 -15.74
N LEU A 189 -8.32 22.64 -15.25
CA LEU A 189 -9.60 23.13 -15.75
C LEU A 189 -9.75 24.64 -15.58
N LEU A 190 -9.31 25.18 -14.44
CA LEU A 190 -9.31 26.63 -14.20
C LEU A 190 -8.37 27.38 -15.16
N MET A 191 -7.17 26.83 -15.45
CA MET A 191 -6.27 27.42 -16.44
C MET A 191 -6.87 27.40 -17.84
N LEU A 192 -7.47 26.28 -18.27
CA LEU A 192 -8.13 26.19 -19.57
C LEU A 192 -9.31 27.17 -19.67
N PHE A 193 -10.15 27.24 -18.64
CA PHE A 193 -11.28 28.17 -18.61
C PHE A 193 -10.81 29.63 -18.66
N ALA A 194 -9.77 29.99 -17.91
CA ALA A 194 -9.16 31.32 -17.98
C ALA A 194 -8.59 31.61 -19.38
N TYR A 195 -7.96 30.63 -20.02
CA TYR A 195 -7.44 30.76 -21.38
C TYR A 195 -8.54 30.96 -22.43
N PHE A 196 -9.73 30.34 -22.26
CA PHE A 196 -10.85 30.51 -23.19
C PHE A 196 -11.70 31.77 -22.93
N ILE A 197 -11.62 32.34 -21.72
CA ILE A 197 -12.33 33.59 -21.37
C ILE A 197 -11.55 34.83 -21.82
N VAL A 198 -10.22 34.75 -21.82
CA VAL A 198 -9.31 35.81 -22.29
C VAL A 198 -9.18 35.76 -23.81
#